data_AF-A0AAV4A8I2-F1
#
_entry.id   AF-A0AAV4A8I2-F1
#
_cell.length_a   1.000
_cell.length_b   1.000
_cell.length_c   1.000
_cell.angle_alpha   90.00
_cell.angle_beta   90.00
_cell.angle_gamma   90.00
#
_symmetry.space_group_name_H-M   'P 1'
#
loop_
_entity.id
_entity.type
_entity.pdbx_description
1 polymer ?
#
loop_
_entity_poly.entity_id
_entity_poly.type
_entity_poly.pdbx_seq_one_letter_code
_entity_poly.pdbx_strand_id
1 'polypeptide(L)'
;MLEDNMDQDIYMYLICVTTGWSVSAGTSSKVYMYLKGSWADSRSHCLFNSNQQLFQRGARNWFLLTTPDDIGDLLSVVVWTDFSGSQPSWSVHLVNSST
;
A
#
# COMPACT_ATOMS: atom_id res chain seq x y z
N MET A 1 10.57 -4.03 -2.93
CA MET A 1 9.83 -3.78 -4.18
C MET A 1 8.62 -4.68 -4.17
N LEU A 2 7.48 -4.25 -4.71
CA LEU A 2 6.31 -5.14 -4.78
C LEU A 2 6.58 -6.24 -5.81
N GLU A 3 6.17 -7.46 -5.49
CA GLU A 3 6.38 -8.64 -6.37
C GLU A 3 5.67 -8.49 -7.71
N ASP A 4 4.64 -7.64 -7.77
CA ASP A 4 3.85 -7.42 -8.97
C ASP A 4 4.34 -6.24 -9.82
N ASN A 5 5.38 -5.50 -9.43
CA ASN A 5 5.99 -4.43 -10.25
C ASN A 5 6.56 -5.00 -11.55
N MET A 6 6.37 -4.30 -12.68
CA MET A 6 6.88 -4.75 -13.97
C MET A 6 8.11 -3.94 -14.40
N ASP A 7 9.10 -4.59 -15.01
CA ASP A 7 10.37 -3.96 -15.39
C ASP A 7 10.20 -2.80 -16.39
N GLN A 8 9.12 -2.82 -17.17
CA GLN A 8 8.79 -1.77 -18.14
C GLN A 8 8.06 -0.56 -17.54
N ASP A 9 7.61 -0.63 -16.28
CA ASP A 9 6.95 0.49 -15.62
C ASP A 9 8.00 1.57 -15.31
N ILE A 10 7.77 2.81 -15.76
CA ILE A 10 8.75 3.90 -15.66
C ILE A 10 8.41 4.94 -14.59
N TYR A 11 7.16 4.97 -14.11
CA TYR A 11 6.74 5.88 -13.04
C TYR A 11 6.75 5.13 -11.70
N MET A 12 7.24 5.79 -10.65
CA MET A 12 7.46 5.17 -9.35
C MET A 12 6.87 6.02 -8.23
N TYR A 13 6.16 5.37 -7.30
CA TYR A 13 5.54 6.01 -6.14
C TYR A 13 5.99 5.28 -4.88
N LEU A 14 6.65 6.02 -3.98
CA LEU A 14 7.08 5.50 -2.69
C LEU A 14 6.01 5.81 -1.64
N ILE A 15 5.41 4.75 -1.08
CA ILE A 15 4.27 4.88 -0.16
C ILE A 15 4.63 4.28 1.18
N CYS A 16 4.43 5.05 2.24
CA CYS A 16 4.54 4.57 3.61
C CYS A 16 3.14 4.30 4.18
N VAL A 17 2.90 3.04 4.53
CA VAL A 17 1.71 2.62 5.29
C VAL A 17 2.12 2.50 6.76
N THR A 18 1.50 3.31 7.62
CA THR A 18 1.70 3.24 9.06
C THR A 18 0.51 2.54 9.71
N THR A 19 0.78 1.46 10.43
CA THR A 19 -0.22 0.78 11.25
C THR A 19 -0.27 1.41 12.64
N GLY A 20 -1.48 1.66 13.14
CA GLY A 20 -1.71 2.26 14.45
C GLY A 20 -1.10 1.48 15.63
N TRP A 21 -1.08 2.14 16.79
CA TRP A 21 -0.52 1.59 18.04
C TRP A 21 -1.55 0.97 18.99
N SER A 22 -2.82 0.92 18.62
CA SER A 22 -3.87 0.30 19.44
C SER A 22 -3.62 -1.19 19.64
N VAL A 23 -4.15 -1.75 20.73
CA VAL A 23 -4.29 -3.20 20.86
C VAL A 23 -5.09 -3.70 19.66
N SER A 24 -4.65 -4.81 19.06
CA SER A 24 -5.23 -5.40 17.84
C SER A 24 -5.22 -4.53 16.57
N ALA A 25 -4.34 -3.53 16.49
CA ALA A 25 -4.21 -2.70 15.29
C ALA A 25 -3.50 -3.42 14.13
N GLY A 26 -2.82 -4.53 14.38
CA GLY A 26 -2.15 -5.30 13.33
C GLY A 26 -3.12 -6.16 12.52
N THR A 27 -2.72 -6.56 11.32
CA THR A 27 -3.50 -7.51 10.51
C THR A 27 -2.62 -8.60 9.90
N SER A 28 -3.20 -9.78 9.76
CA SER A 28 -2.64 -10.91 8.99
C SER A 28 -3.41 -11.14 7.68
N SER A 29 -4.44 -10.33 7.40
CA SER A 29 -5.17 -10.38 6.13
C SER A 29 -4.27 -9.94 4.98
N LYS A 30 -4.64 -10.31 3.75
CA LYS A 30 -4.01 -9.67 2.59
C LYS A 30 -4.49 -8.23 2.50
N VAL A 31 -3.54 -7.35 2.27
CA VAL A 31 -3.77 -5.92 2.10
C VAL A 31 -3.50 -5.57 0.65
N TYR A 32 -4.37 -4.74 0.09
CA TYR A 32 -4.29 -4.27 -1.28
C TYR A 32 -4.30 -2.75 -1.30
N MET A 33 -3.70 -2.17 -2.32
CA MET A 33 -3.81 -0.73 -2.57
C MET A 33 -3.86 -0.39 -4.05
N TYR A 34 -4.46 0.76 -4.38
CA TYR A 34 -4.26 1.46 -5.66
C TYR A 34 -4.23 2.97 -5.42
N LEU A 35 -3.67 3.68 -6.40
CA LEU A 35 -3.52 5.12 -6.40
C LEU A 35 -4.58 5.75 -7.30
N LYS A 36 -5.24 6.79 -6.81
CA LYS A 36 -6.03 7.67 -7.65
C LYS A 36 -5.23 8.90 -7.99
N GLY A 37 -5.01 9.13 -9.27
CA GLY A 37 -4.39 10.33 -9.79
C GLY A 37 -5.39 11.25 -10.48
N SER A 38 -4.94 12.45 -10.86
CA SER A 38 -5.77 13.43 -11.56
C SER A 38 -5.99 13.08 -13.03
N TRP A 39 -5.13 12.25 -13.63
CA TRP A 39 -5.23 11.82 -15.02
C TRP A 39 -5.59 10.34 -15.17
N ALA A 40 -5.09 9.49 -14.28
CA ALA A 40 -5.36 8.06 -14.30
C ALA A 40 -5.33 7.46 -12.89
N ASP A 41 -5.86 6.25 -12.75
CA ASP A 41 -5.71 5.42 -11.56
C ASP A 41 -4.62 4.36 -11.81
N SER A 42 -3.86 4.00 -10.78
CA SER A 42 -2.96 2.85 -10.87
C SER A 42 -3.76 1.54 -10.87
N ARG A 43 -3.11 0.45 -11.29
CA ARG A 43 -3.61 -0.89 -11.00
C ARG A 43 -3.64 -1.16 -9.48
N SER A 44 -4.38 -2.19 -9.10
CA SER A 44 -4.36 -2.71 -7.73
C SER A 44 -3.11 -3.53 -7.49
N HIS A 45 -2.49 -3.33 -6.32
CA HIS A 45 -1.30 -4.05 -5.90
C HIS A 45 -1.56 -4.83 -4.62
N CYS A 46 -1.03 -6.04 -4.55
CA CYS A 46 -1.03 -6.84 -3.33
C CYS A 46 0.18 -6.46 -2.48
N LEU A 47 -0.06 -5.93 -1.29
CA LEU A 47 0.99 -5.56 -0.37
C LEU A 47 1.44 -6.78 0.43
N PHE A 48 2.29 -7.57 -0.20
CA PHE A 48 2.81 -8.82 0.34
C PHE A 48 4.33 -8.84 0.33
N ASN A 49 4.91 -9.48 1.34
CA ASN A 49 6.33 -9.79 1.41
C ASN A 49 6.48 -11.16 2.07
N SER A 50 6.95 -12.15 1.31
CA SER A 50 7.14 -13.52 1.80
C SER A 50 8.14 -13.63 2.96
N ASN A 51 9.06 -12.66 3.10
CA ASN A 51 10.12 -12.69 4.10
C ASN A 51 9.80 -11.88 5.36
N GLN A 52 8.68 -11.15 5.39
CA GLN A 52 8.37 -10.24 6.49
C GLN A 52 6.87 -10.20 6.80
N GLN A 53 6.54 -10.26 8.09
CA GLN A 53 5.20 -9.92 8.55
C GLN A 53 4.98 -8.40 8.44
N LEU A 54 4.13 -8.01 7.50
CA LEU A 54 3.72 -6.62 7.28
C LEU A 54 2.58 -6.23 8.22
N PHE A 55 2.31 -4.93 8.29
CA PHE A 55 1.16 -4.34 8.98
C PHE A 55 1.03 -4.73 10.46
N GLN A 56 2.16 -4.94 11.13
CA GLN A 56 2.20 -5.17 12.56
C GLN A 56 1.92 -3.88 13.33
N ARG A 57 1.45 -4.01 14.57
CA ARG A 57 1.17 -2.87 15.46
C ARG A 57 2.38 -1.92 15.51
N GLY A 58 2.13 -0.63 15.24
CA GLY A 58 3.15 0.42 15.26
C GLY A 58 4.18 0.36 14.11
N ALA A 59 4.03 -0.57 13.17
CA ALA A 59 4.95 -0.71 12.05
C ALA A 59 4.75 0.38 11.00
N ARG A 60 5.85 0.74 10.33
CA ARG A 60 5.86 1.49 9.09
C ARG A 60 6.36 0.57 7.98
N ASN A 61 5.52 0.33 6.98
CA ASN A 61 5.86 -0.49 5.84
C ASN A 61 5.95 0.40 4.59
N TRP A 62 7.10 0.37 3.92
CA TRP A 62 7.36 1.15 2.72
C TRP A 62 7.19 0.27 1.48
N PHE A 63 6.45 0.79 0.50
CA PHE A 63 6.17 0.11 -0.75
C PHE A 63 6.56 1.02 -1.91
N LEU A 64 7.36 0.50 -2.83
CA LEU A 64 7.62 1.14 -4.10
C LEU A 64 6.65 0.54 -5.11
N LEU A 65 5.70 1.34 -5.59
CA LEU A 65 4.71 0.98 -6.60
C LEU A 65 5.15 1.54 -7.95
N THR A 66 5.02 0.75 -9.00
CA THR A 66 5.33 1.20 -10.37
C THR A 66 4.08 1.22 -11.26
N THR A 67 4.01 2.21 -12.16
CA THR A 67 2.95 2.33 -13.18
C THR A 67 3.55 2.54 -14.58
N PRO A 68 2.87 2.04 -15.63
CA PRO A 68 3.30 2.27 -17.01
C PRO A 68 3.13 3.75 -17.43
N ASP A 69 2.08 4.39 -16.91
CA ASP A 69 1.69 5.76 -17.25
C ASP A 69 1.74 6.68 -16.02
N ASP A 70 1.90 7.98 -16.27
CA ASP A 70 1.78 9.02 -15.25
C ASP A 70 0.33 9.10 -14.77
N ILE A 71 0.11 9.03 -13.46
CA ILE A 71 -1.24 9.18 -12.88
C ILE A 71 -1.63 10.65 -12.73
N GLY A 72 -0.70 11.58 -12.93
CA GLY A 72 -0.84 12.98 -12.60
C GLY A 72 -0.69 13.21 -11.10
N ASP A 73 -1.33 14.26 -10.59
CA ASP A 73 -1.31 14.57 -9.16
C ASP A 73 -1.99 13.45 -8.36
N LEU A 74 -1.30 12.92 -7.34
CA LEU A 74 -1.89 11.92 -6.45
C LEU A 74 -3.05 12.53 -5.65
N LEU A 75 -4.28 12.11 -5.96
CA LEU A 75 -5.50 12.56 -5.30
C LEU A 75 -5.79 11.77 -4.02
N SER A 76 -5.63 10.44 -4.08
CA SER A 76 -5.83 9.58 -2.90
C SER A 76 -5.14 8.23 -3.06
N VAL A 77 -4.85 7.59 -1.92
CA VAL A 77 -4.43 6.18 -1.88
C VAL A 77 -5.57 5.39 -1.28
N VAL A 78 -6.06 4.40 -2.01
CA VAL A 78 -7.13 3.51 -1.57
C VAL A 78 -6.51 2.22 -1.08
N VAL A 79 -6.84 1.83 0.14
CA VAL A 79 -6.29 0.62 0.78
C VAL A 79 -7.43 -0.20 1.36
N TRP A 80 -7.41 -1.51 1.12
CA TRP A 80 -8.42 -2.44 1.64
C TRP A 80 -7.81 -3.79 1.97
N THR A 81 -8.58 -4.60 2.70
CA THR A 81 -8.20 -5.98 3.03
C THR A 81 -9.20 -6.96 2.45
N ASP A 82 -8.78 -8.20 2.22
CA ASP A 82 -9.70 -9.28 1.83
C ASP A 82 -10.46 -9.91 3.02
N PHE A 83 -10.30 -9.37 4.23
CA PHE A 83 -10.89 -9.89 5.46
C PHE A 83 -10.52 -11.34 5.81
N SER A 84 -9.46 -11.90 5.21
CA SER A 84 -9.07 -13.30 5.45
C SER A 84 -8.39 -13.57 6.80
N GLY A 85 -8.16 -12.54 7.63
CA GLY A 85 -7.43 -12.61 8.91
C GLY A 85 -8.29 -12.51 10.18
N SER A 86 -7.64 -12.64 11.34
CA SER A 86 -8.31 -12.77 12.66
C SER A 86 -8.71 -11.46 13.34
N GLN A 87 -8.44 -10.30 12.74
CA GLN A 87 -8.69 -8.97 13.32
C GLN A 87 -9.17 -7.98 12.24
N PRO A 88 -10.46 -7.59 12.21
CA PRO A 88 -11.02 -6.73 11.17
C PRO A 88 -10.81 -5.22 11.41
N SER A 89 -10.26 -4.80 12.56
CA SER A 89 -10.05 -3.39 12.88
C SER A 89 -8.63 -2.92 12.53
N TRP A 90 -8.33 -2.78 11.24
CA TRP A 90 -7.06 -2.20 10.81
C TRP A 90 -7.17 -0.67 10.69
N SER A 91 -6.30 0.06 11.38
CA SER A 91 -6.23 1.53 11.35
C SER A 91 -4.99 1.98 10.59
N VAL A 92 -5.19 2.73 9.51
CA VAL A 92 -4.16 3.08 8.52
C VAL A 92 -3.93 4.59 8.48
N HIS A 93 -2.66 5.00 8.56
CA HIS A 93 -2.24 6.34 8.23
C HIS A 93 -1.28 6.31 7.03
N LEU A 94 -1.64 7.06 5.99
CA LEU A 94 -0.88 7.18 4.75
C LEU A 94 -0.06 8.46 4.77
N VAL A 95 1.22 8.35 4.42
CA VAL A 95 2.11 9.50 4.19
C VAL A 95 2.58 9.43 2.75
N ASN A 96 2.31 10.49 1.98
CA ASN A 96 2.81 10.64 0.62
C ASN A 96 4.10 11.48 0.65
N SER A 97 5.12 11.06 -0.09
CA SER A 97 6.27 11.89 -0.43
C SER A 97 6.32 12.00 -1.96
N SER A 98 5.72 13.06 -2.51
CA SER A 98 5.98 13.50 -3.88
C SER A 98 7.30 14.29 -3.89
N THR A 99 8.21 13.92 -4.79
CA THR A 99 9.43 14.69 -5.07
C THR A 99 9.26 15.39 -6.40
#